data_AF-A0A3D8M4N7-F1
#
_entry.id   AF-A0A3D8M4N7-F1
#
_cell.length_a   1.000
_cell.length_b   1.000
_cell.length_c   1.000
_cell.angle_alpha   90.00
_cell.angle_beta   90.00
_cell.angle_gamma   90.00
#
_symmetry.space_group_name_H-M   'P 1'
#
loop_
_entity.id
_entity.type
_entity.pdbx_description
1 polymer ?
#
loop_
_entity_poly.entity_id
_entity_poly.type
_entity_poly.pdbx_seq_one_letter_code
_entity_poly.pdbx_strand_id
1 'polypeptide(L)'
;MLAGLKINWWKVVLLAFVGLIVALGLYLGTRFLTDRPVEYDNIEQHFKYGSLGGERNLGIPYWLWKAVPELCPDLLPNRGPDDIGLESIGMVYEPGRDLPVGVSMRRHLGIDRVFMNCAVCHSSTVRDSEQGEPRLILGMPANRFRLMEFEKTFFSCMSRHDFNSSNLIPLVDSMGAELDLIDRYLVYPIAIWMTRERLSLLETRLGFFKHQPEWGPGRVDTFNAAKAIFNWDWSKTAAGEMIGTADFPSVWNQGKRKVRDDGMAMELHWDGNNDAVEERNLSAAFGAGATPTNIDHGALARIEDWLLTLPAPPYPYAINRELAAQGKALYLDYCAGCHGQSGSDFSGSRVGHVEPIEHIGTDRWRLDSYTAELARNQATLYATDEQYRFKRFHKTQGYANMPLDGIWLRSPFLHNGSVPTLRDLLEPASGRPAFFYRGNDIYDRDKLGFVSNQPTAYGRPLFGFDVSVDGNGNQGHEGARYGTELSAQQKDAIVEYLKTF
;
A
#
# COMPACT_ATOMS: atom_id res chain seq x y z
N MET A 1 -6.69 41.86 70.21
CA MET A 1 -5.34 41.34 69.92
C MET A 1 -5.39 40.61 68.59
N LEU A 2 -4.97 41.25 67.50
CA LEU A 2 -4.75 40.60 66.21
C LEU A 2 -3.23 40.46 66.05
N ALA A 3 -2.70 39.28 66.35
CA ALA A 3 -1.29 38.96 66.14
C ALA A 3 -1.02 38.94 64.63
N GLY A 4 -0.25 39.91 64.14
CA GLY A 4 0.12 40.01 62.73
C GLY A 4 0.90 38.79 62.27
N LEU A 5 0.38 38.07 61.28
CA LEU A 5 1.13 37.05 60.56
C LEU A 5 2.36 37.71 59.91
N LYS A 6 3.56 37.44 60.42
CA LYS A 6 4.80 37.72 59.69
C LYS A 6 4.92 36.74 58.53
N ILE A 7 4.47 37.14 57.35
CA ILE A 7 4.66 36.38 56.12
C ILE A 7 6.16 36.27 55.86
N ASN A 8 6.67 35.04 55.85
CA ASN A 8 8.06 34.77 55.50
C ASN A 8 8.18 34.79 53.98
N TRP A 9 8.55 35.95 53.42
CA TRP A 9 8.66 36.18 51.98
C TRP A 9 9.57 35.18 51.26
N TRP A 10 10.60 34.65 51.91
CA TRP A 10 11.43 33.57 51.34
C TRP A 10 10.64 32.29 51.10
N LYS A 11 9.75 31.90 52.02
CA LYS A 11 8.87 30.74 51.83
C LYS A 11 7.87 30.97 50.68
N VAL A 12 7.37 32.20 50.53
CA VAL A 12 6.47 32.57 49.43
C VAL A 12 7.19 32.51 48.08
N VAL A 13 8.40 33.05 47.98
CA VAL A 13 9.24 32.98 46.77
C VAL A 13 9.61 31.53 46.44
N LEU A 14 10.00 30.73 47.43
CA LEU A 14 10.31 29.32 47.23
C LEU A 14 9.07 28.54 46.75
N LEU A 15 7.91 28.75 47.36
CA LEU A 15 6.66 28.11 46.94
C LEU A 15 6.23 28.54 45.53
N ALA A 16 6.39 29.82 45.18
CA ALA A 16 6.12 30.32 43.84
C ALA A 16 7.08 29.72 42.80
N PHE A 17 8.36 29.60 43.13
CA PHE A 17 9.37 28.97 42.28
C PHE A 17 9.10 27.47 42.08
N VAL A 18 8.80 26.75 43.17
CA VAL A 18 8.39 25.34 43.09
C VAL A 18 7.10 25.21 42.27
N GLY A 19 6.13 26.09 42.47
CA GLY A 19 4.90 26.13 41.68
C GLY A 19 5.15 26.37 40.19
N LEU A 20 6.07 27.26 39.84
CA LEU A 20 6.49 27.50 38.45
C LEU A 20 7.17 26.28 37.84
N ILE A 21 8.07 25.61 38.57
CA ILE A 21 8.71 24.37 38.10
C ILE A 21 7.67 23.28 37.88
N VAL A 22 6.73 23.11 38.80
CA VAL A 22 5.65 22.13 38.67
C VAL A 22 4.76 22.46 37.47
N ALA A 23 4.37 23.72 37.29
CA ALA A 23 3.58 24.16 36.15
C ALA A 23 4.31 23.96 34.82
N LEU A 24 5.61 24.28 34.76
CA LEU A 24 6.46 24.03 33.59
C LEU A 24 6.60 22.53 33.31
N GLY A 25 6.82 21.72 34.35
CA GLY A 25 6.89 20.27 34.25
C GLY A 25 5.59 19.66 33.74
N LEU A 26 4.44 20.12 34.24
CA LEU A 26 3.13 19.72 33.75
C LEU A 26 2.91 20.14 32.30
N TYR A 27 3.27 21.37 31.92
CA TYR A 27 3.17 21.86 30.54
C TYR A 27 4.05 21.07 29.57
N LEU A 28 5.32 20.84 29.92
CA LEU A 28 6.22 20.02 29.10
C LEU A 28 5.76 18.56 29.05
N GLY A 29 5.25 18.04 30.17
CA GLY A 29 4.65 16.72 30.26
C GLY A 29 3.45 16.56 29.33
N THR A 30 2.46 17.45 29.41
CA THR A 30 1.29 17.40 28.52
C THR A 30 1.70 17.56 27.06
N ARG A 31 2.69 18.40 26.75
CA ARG A 31 3.15 18.60 25.37
C ARG A 31 3.85 17.36 24.80
N PHE A 32 4.87 16.84 25.49
CA PHE A 32 5.77 15.84 24.92
C PHE A 32 5.41 14.39 25.25
N LEU A 33 4.60 14.15 26.29
CA LEU A 33 4.06 12.82 26.61
C LEU A 33 2.73 12.52 25.92
N THR A 34 2.13 13.50 25.23
CA THR A 34 0.92 13.24 24.43
C THR A 34 1.24 12.25 23.31
N ASP A 35 0.45 11.19 23.25
CA ASP A 35 0.43 10.20 22.19
C ASP A 35 -1.03 9.94 21.78
N ARG A 36 -1.54 10.72 20.83
CA ARG A 36 -2.97 10.70 20.45
C ARG A 36 -3.13 10.66 18.93
N PRO A 37 -3.66 9.57 18.35
CA PRO A 37 -4.01 9.55 16.94
C PRO A 37 -5.25 10.41 16.66
N VAL A 38 -5.43 10.83 15.41
CA VAL A 38 -6.73 11.29 14.94
C VAL A 38 -7.62 10.05 14.78
N GLU A 39 -8.75 10.04 15.47
CA GLU A 39 -9.67 8.92 15.50
C GLU A 39 -10.90 9.19 14.63
N TYR A 40 -11.43 8.11 14.04
CA TYR A 40 -12.60 8.16 13.18
C TYR A 40 -13.59 7.07 13.59
N ASP A 41 -14.84 7.44 13.89
CA ASP A 41 -15.89 6.47 14.24
C ASP A 41 -16.36 5.68 13.01
N ASN A 42 -16.53 6.36 11.87
CA ASN A 42 -16.88 5.72 10.62
C ASN A 42 -15.71 4.87 10.11
N ILE A 43 -16.00 3.60 9.79
CA ILE A 43 -14.96 2.63 9.44
C ILE A 43 -14.29 2.90 8.08
N GLU A 44 -15.01 3.47 7.10
CA GLU A 44 -14.39 3.87 5.82
C GLU A 44 -13.42 5.04 6.03
N GLN A 45 -13.78 6.00 6.89
CA GLN A 45 -12.88 7.10 7.27
C GLN A 45 -11.67 6.59 8.05
N HIS A 46 -11.87 5.63 8.96
CA HIS A 46 -10.79 4.98 9.69
C HIS A 46 -9.89 4.17 8.74
N PHE A 47 -10.43 3.49 7.73
CA PHE A 47 -9.62 2.84 6.70
C PHE A 47 -8.79 3.85 5.90
N LYS A 48 -9.41 4.96 5.47
CA LYS A 48 -8.73 6.02 4.69
C LYS A 48 -7.65 6.77 5.47
N TYR A 49 -7.88 7.07 6.76
CA TYR A 49 -7.09 8.06 7.50
C TYR A 49 -6.73 7.64 8.95
N GLY A 50 -7.20 6.49 9.40
CA GLY A 50 -6.95 5.99 10.76
C GLY A 50 -5.51 5.54 10.94
N SER A 51 -4.99 5.79 12.15
CA SER A 51 -3.66 5.39 12.58
C SER A 51 -3.55 3.87 12.73
N LEU A 52 -2.42 3.32 12.28
CA LEU A 52 -1.97 1.97 12.64
C LEU A 52 -0.80 2.00 13.63
N GLY A 53 -0.29 3.20 13.96
CA GLY A 53 0.80 3.41 14.90
C GLY A 53 2.18 3.66 14.28
N GLY A 54 2.30 3.55 12.96
CA GLY A 54 3.55 3.81 12.21
C GLY A 54 4.11 5.23 12.42
N GLU A 55 3.24 6.20 12.71
CA GLU A 55 3.59 7.60 12.94
C GLU A 55 4.54 7.79 14.12
N ARG A 56 4.52 6.89 15.12
CA ARG A 56 5.40 6.96 16.31
C ARG A 56 6.88 6.82 15.94
N ASN A 57 7.20 5.94 15.00
CA ASN A 57 8.60 5.63 14.66
C ASN A 57 9.00 6.27 13.32
N LEU A 58 8.23 5.99 12.28
CA LEU A 58 8.54 6.38 10.90
C LEU A 58 7.79 7.63 10.44
N GLY A 59 6.86 8.15 11.27
CA GLY A 59 6.06 9.32 10.93
C GLY A 59 6.89 10.55 10.60
N ILE A 60 6.55 11.21 9.51
CA ILE A 60 7.15 12.47 9.08
C ILE A 60 6.37 13.60 9.75
N PRO A 61 7.02 14.63 10.34
CA PRO A 61 6.29 15.79 10.85
C PRO A 61 5.38 16.37 9.76
N TYR A 62 4.11 16.64 10.09
CA TYR A 62 3.06 17.03 9.14
C TYR A 62 3.50 18.16 8.20
N TRP A 63 4.09 19.21 8.74
CA TRP A 63 4.53 20.35 7.94
C TRP A 63 5.75 20.02 7.06
N LEU A 64 6.61 19.09 7.47
CA LEU A 64 7.70 18.60 6.60
C LEU A 64 7.16 17.74 5.46
N TRP A 65 6.14 16.90 5.72
CA TRP A 65 5.45 16.16 4.67
C TRP A 65 4.86 17.10 3.62
N LYS A 66 4.18 18.16 4.05
CA LYS A 66 3.61 19.18 3.17
C LYS A 66 4.69 19.95 2.40
N ALA A 67 5.83 20.22 3.02
CA ALA A 67 6.92 20.99 2.41
C ALA A 67 7.73 20.23 1.34
N VAL A 68 7.73 18.88 1.35
CA VAL A 68 8.54 18.10 0.41
C VAL A 68 8.26 18.42 -1.06
N PRO A 69 6.99 18.45 -1.53
CA PRO A 69 6.69 18.83 -2.91
C PRO A 69 7.18 20.22 -3.32
N GLU A 70 7.14 21.19 -2.39
CA GLU A 70 7.55 22.57 -2.63
C GLU A 70 9.07 22.74 -2.61
N LEU A 71 9.75 22.05 -1.68
CA LEU A 71 11.19 22.13 -1.52
C LEU A 71 11.93 21.34 -2.60
N CYS A 72 11.39 20.21 -3.01
CA CYS A 72 12.03 19.26 -3.92
C CYS A 72 11.17 18.91 -5.14
N PRO A 73 10.68 19.90 -5.88
CA PRO A 73 9.78 19.69 -7.00
C PRO A 73 10.40 18.89 -8.15
N ASP A 74 11.73 18.96 -8.29
CA ASP A 74 12.51 18.27 -9.30
C ASP A 74 12.54 16.74 -9.10
N LEU A 75 12.16 16.27 -7.91
CA LEU A 75 12.12 14.85 -7.56
C LEU A 75 10.74 14.20 -7.77
N LEU A 76 9.72 14.98 -8.14
CA LEU A 76 8.37 14.47 -8.36
C LEU A 76 8.16 14.10 -9.84
N PRO A 77 7.89 12.83 -10.18
CA PRO A 77 7.64 12.42 -11.55
C PRO A 77 6.31 12.99 -12.06
N ASN A 78 6.19 13.23 -13.37
CA ASN A 78 4.92 13.62 -14.02
C ASN A 78 4.28 14.91 -13.47
N ARG A 79 5.07 15.82 -12.87
CA ARG A 79 4.58 17.14 -12.46
C ARG A 79 4.06 17.90 -13.69
N GLY A 80 2.75 18.17 -13.69
CA GLY A 80 2.10 18.95 -14.74
C GLY A 80 2.18 20.46 -14.46
N PRO A 81 1.63 21.31 -15.38
CA PRO A 81 1.61 22.77 -15.22
C PRO A 81 0.89 23.26 -13.95
N ASP A 82 -0.09 22.47 -13.47
CA ASP A 82 -0.96 22.83 -12.33
C ASP A 82 -0.48 22.28 -10.98
N ASP A 83 0.82 21.95 -10.86
CA ASP A 83 1.51 21.64 -9.61
C ASP A 83 0.73 20.81 -8.57
N ILE A 84 0.62 19.53 -8.85
CA ILE A 84 -0.21 18.56 -8.12
C ILE A 84 0.55 17.77 -7.05
N GLY A 85 1.50 18.40 -6.37
CA GLY A 85 2.17 17.84 -5.19
C GLY A 85 2.42 16.33 -5.23
N LEU A 86 1.84 15.60 -4.26
CA LEU A 86 2.01 14.15 -4.13
C LEU A 86 1.05 13.33 -5.00
N GLU A 87 0.06 13.95 -5.64
CA GLU A 87 -0.78 13.29 -6.64
C GLU A 87 0.02 12.84 -7.87
N SER A 88 1.23 13.38 -8.04
CA SER A 88 2.14 13.13 -9.16
C SER A 88 2.74 11.73 -9.09
N ILE A 89 2.85 11.23 -7.85
CA ILE A 89 3.19 9.86 -7.49
C ILE A 89 1.94 9.00 -7.20
N GLY A 90 0.76 9.47 -7.60
CA GLY A 90 -0.49 8.70 -7.54
C GLY A 90 -1.17 8.66 -6.18
N MET A 91 -0.81 9.55 -5.24
CA MET A 91 -1.60 9.75 -4.03
C MET A 91 -2.98 10.31 -4.37
N VAL A 92 -4.03 9.87 -3.67
CA VAL A 92 -5.42 10.27 -3.94
C VAL A 92 -5.91 11.22 -2.86
N TYR A 93 -6.42 12.39 -3.24
CA TYR A 93 -7.00 13.36 -2.31
C TYR A 93 -8.51 13.44 -2.50
N GLU A 94 -9.25 13.46 -1.38
CA GLU A 94 -10.66 13.83 -1.38
C GLU A 94 -10.80 15.36 -1.33
N PRO A 95 -11.85 15.95 -1.93
CA PRO A 95 -12.08 17.38 -1.86
C PRO A 95 -12.07 17.91 -0.42
N GLY A 96 -11.28 18.97 -0.18
CA GLY A 96 -11.18 19.62 1.12
C GLY A 96 -10.34 18.89 2.17
N ARG A 97 -9.59 17.84 1.80
CA ARG A 97 -8.65 17.15 2.69
C ARG A 97 -7.21 17.57 2.42
N ASP A 98 -6.47 17.80 3.50
CA ASP A 98 -5.04 18.15 3.42
C ASP A 98 -4.09 16.96 3.27
N LEU A 99 -4.55 15.77 3.66
CA LEU A 99 -3.81 14.52 3.58
C LEU A 99 -4.47 13.58 2.57
N PRO A 100 -3.68 12.82 1.81
CA PRO A 100 -4.23 11.86 0.88
C PRO A 100 -4.85 10.67 1.62
N VAL A 101 -5.79 10.02 0.94
CA VAL A 101 -6.29 8.69 1.33
C VAL A 101 -5.08 7.76 1.48
N GLY A 102 -5.02 7.05 2.60
CA GLY A 102 -3.88 6.23 2.93
C GLY A 102 -2.93 6.86 3.94
N VAL A 103 -3.17 8.07 4.43
CA VAL A 103 -2.26 8.77 5.36
C VAL A 103 -2.98 9.15 6.65
N SER A 104 -2.40 8.70 7.75
CA SER A 104 -2.87 8.93 9.11
C SER A 104 -2.10 10.03 9.80
N MET A 105 -2.66 10.58 10.89
CA MET A 105 -2.02 11.63 11.69
C MET A 105 -2.09 11.29 13.17
N ARG A 106 -1.00 11.57 13.89
CA ARG A 106 -0.87 11.39 15.33
C ARG A 106 -0.06 12.52 15.95
N ARG A 107 -0.55 13.04 17.08
CA ARG A 107 0.22 13.94 17.95
C ARG A 107 1.16 13.09 18.80
N HIS A 108 2.46 13.21 18.58
CA HIS A 108 3.49 12.45 19.29
C HIS A 108 4.78 13.26 19.44
N LEU A 109 5.41 13.23 20.62
CA LEU A 109 6.63 14.00 20.94
C LEU A 109 6.47 15.52 20.69
N GLY A 110 5.29 16.05 20.97
CA GLY A 110 5.01 17.49 20.85
C GLY A 110 4.81 17.99 19.42
N ILE A 111 4.68 17.11 18.42
CA ILE A 111 4.39 17.47 17.02
C ILE A 111 3.36 16.53 16.41
N ASP A 112 2.66 17.02 15.38
CA ASP A 112 1.82 16.18 14.53
C ASP A 112 2.70 15.47 13.50
N ARG A 113 2.56 14.15 13.43
CA ARG A 113 3.31 13.29 12.54
C ARG A 113 2.34 12.50 11.69
N VAL A 114 2.70 12.29 10.43
CA VAL A 114 1.89 11.57 9.46
C VAL A 114 2.63 10.37 8.91
N PHE A 115 1.89 9.31 8.62
CA PHE A 115 2.44 8.11 7.99
C PHE A 115 1.37 7.33 7.24
N MET A 116 1.84 6.45 6.34
CA MET A 116 0.97 5.63 5.52
C MET A 116 0.21 4.58 6.34
N ASN A 117 -0.99 4.22 5.88
CA ASN A 117 -1.80 3.12 6.38
C ASN A 117 -2.25 2.21 5.21
N CYS A 118 -3.12 1.23 5.46
CA CYS A 118 -3.57 0.25 4.46
C CYS A 118 -4.14 0.86 3.17
N ALA A 119 -4.86 1.99 3.26
CA ALA A 119 -5.60 2.53 2.12
C ALA A 119 -4.71 3.07 1.01
N VAL A 120 -3.42 3.37 1.28
CA VAL A 120 -2.49 3.85 0.24
C VAL A 120 -2.21 2.78 -0.83
N CYS A 121 -2.21 1.50 -0.43
CA CYS A 121 -1.98 0.35 -1.31
C CYS A 121 -3.30 -0.29 -1.78
N HIS A 122 -4.40 -0.05 -1.05
CA HIS A 122 -5.69 -0.72 -1.23
C HIS A 122 -6.84 0.24 -1.50
N SER A 123 -6.56 1.38 -2.14
CA SER A 123 -7.58 2.28 -2.70
C SER A 123 -7.07 2.93 -3.97
N SER A 124 -7.96 3.16 -4.93
CA SER A 124 -7.65 3.96 -6.13
C SER A 124 -8.90 4.61 -6.67
N THR A 125 -8.78 5.27 -7.80
CA THR A 125 -9.89 5.93 -8.49
C THR A 125 -10.23 5.23 -9.80
N VAL A 126 -11.49 5.37 -10.22
CA VAL A 126 -11.96 4.99 -11.55
C VAL A 126 -12.71 6.16 -12.18
N ARG A 127 -12.44 6.42 -13.45
CA ARG A 127 -13.09 7.44 -14.27
C ARG A 127 -13.66 6.83 -15.54
N ASP A 128 -14.77 7.41 -15.98
CA ASP A 128 -15.43 7.03 -17.23
C ASP A 128 -14.76 7.64 -18.46
N SER A 129 -14.07 8.77 -18.28
CA SER A 129 -13.36 9.50 -19.32
C SER A 129 -12.31 10.43 -18.68
N GLU A 130 -11.50 11.07 -19.49
CA GLU A 130 -10.51 12.05 -19.03
C GLU A 130 -11.14 13.28 -18.35
N GLN A 131 -12.36 13.67 -18.74
CA GLN A 131 -13.08 14.79 -18.13
C GLN A 131 -14.06 14.36 -17.01
N GLY A 132 -14.24 13.05 -16.80
CA GLY A 132 -15.18 12.53 -15.80
C GLY A 132 -14.59 12.57 -14.39
N GLU A 133 -15.45 12.75 -13.38
CA GLU A 133 -15.05 12.77 -11.96
C GLU A 133 -14.46 11.42 -11.49
N PRO A 134 -13.41 11.44 -10.65
CA PRO A 134 -12.84 10.21 -10.10
C PRO A 134 -13.78 9.62 -9.05
N ARG A 135 -14.06 8.33 -9.17
CA ARG A 135 -14.74 7.56 -8.12
C ARG A 135 -13.69 6.84 -7.29
N LEU A 136 -13.50 7.25 -6.03
CA LEU A 136 -12.65 6.56 -5.07
C LEU A 136 -13.29 5.21 -4.71
N ILE A 137 -12.54 4.14 -4.88
CA ILE A 137 -12.96 2.78 -4.50
C ILE A 137 -12.03 2.27 -3.39
N LEU A 138 -12.62 1.83 -2.28
CA LEU A 138 -11.89 1.23 -1.17
C LEU A 138 -11.78 -0.28 -1.34
N GLY A 139 -10.63 -0.83 -0.99
CA GLY A 139 -10.30 -2.25 -1.06
C GLY A 139 -9.83 -2.74 -2.43
N MET A 140 -9.79 -1.87 -3.45
CA MET A 140 -9.20 -2.18 -4.76
C MET A 140 -7.67 -2.01 -4.74
N PRO A 141 -6.90 -2.65 -5.63
CA PRO A 141 -5.49 -2.33 -5.84
C PRO A 141 -5.26 -0.85 -6.12
N ALA A 142 -4.26 -0.25 -5.46
CA ALA A 142 -3.84 1.13 -5.73
C ALA A 142 -3.04 1.25 -7.04
N ASN A 143 -3.67 0.95 -8.18
CA ASN A 143 -3.03 0.84 -9.51
C ASN A 143 -2.32 2.12 -10.00
N ARG A 144 -2.53 3.25 -9.32
CA ARG A 144 -1.89 4.55 -9.60
C ARG A 144 -0.72 4.87 -8.69
N PHE A 145 -0.70 4.33 -7.47
CA PHE A 145 0.26 4.72 -6.46
C PHE A 145 1.66 4.22 -6.81
N ARG A 146 2.65 5.11 -6.77
CA ARG A 146 4.04 4.88 -7.13
C ARG A 146 4.91 4.81 -5.88
N LEU A 147 4.90 3.66 -5.21
CA LEU A 147 5.58 3.51 -3.92
C LEU A 147 7.11 3.70 -4.03
N MET A 148 7.74 3.15 -5.06
CA MET A 148 9.20 3.30 -5.26
C MET A 148 9.57 4.78 -5.43
N GLU A 149 8.81 5.51 -6.25
CA GLU A 149 9.00 6.94 -6.48
C GLU A 149 8.70 7.75 -5.22
N PHE A 150 7.67 7.40 -4.45
CA PHE A 150 7.42 7.99 -3.13
C PHE A 150 8.66 7.86 -2.22
N GLU A 151 9.19 6.64 -2.07
CA GLU A 151 10.38 6.40 -1.24
C GLU A 151 11.59 7.19 -1.74
N LYS A 152 11.86 7.17 -3.06
CA LYS A 152 12.97 7.91 -3.68
C LYS A 152 12.85 9.41 -3.48
N THR A 153 11.67 9.98 -3.69
CA THR A 153 11.43 11.43 -3.55
C THR A 153 11.70 11.86 -2.12
N PHE A 154 11.11 11.18 -1.13
CA PHE A 154 11.28 11.55 0.28
C PHE A 154 12.72 11.35 0.76
N PHE A 155 13.34 10.20 0.44
CA PHE A 155 14.73 9.93 0.84
C PHE A 155 15.71 10.91 0.21
N SER A 156 15.56 11.18 -1.09
CA SER A 156 16.45 12.10 -1.80
C SER A 156 16.25 13.54 -1.32
N CYS A 157 15.00 13.98 -1.15
CA CYS A 157 14.68 15.34 -0.69
C CYS A 157 15.26 15.62 0.70
N MET A 158 15.02 14.71 1.64
CA MET A 158 15.44 14.86 3.03
C MET A 158 16.96 14.74 3.22
N SER A 159 17.67 14.20 2.23
CA SER A 159 19.13 14.10 2.22
C SER A 159 19.82 15.33 1.62
N ARG A 160 19.06 16.28 1.03
CA ARG A 160 19.64 17.49 0.44
C ARG A 160 20.19 18.43 1.50
N HIS A 161 21.20 19.21 1.12
CA HIS A 161 21.77 20.24 2.00
C HIS A 161 20.74 21.31 2.39
N ASP A 162 19.84 21.68 1.48
CA ASP A 162 18.78 22.67 1.67
C ASP A 162 17.61 22.17 2.53
N PHE A 163 17.54 20.87 2.85
CA PHE A 163 16.63 20.32 3.86
C PHE A 163 17.13 20.67 5.27
N ASN A 164 17.01 21.93 5.68
CA ASN A 164 17.48 22.40 6.99
C ASN A 164 16.51 23.43 7.59
N SER A 165 16.63 23.70 8.89
CA SER A 165 15.71 24.58 9.63
C SER A 165 15.64 26.00 9.06
N SER A 166 16.75 26.53 8.53
CA SER A 166 16.80 27.88 7.97
C SER A 166 15.96 28.05 6.71
N ASN A 167 15.75 26.97 5.96
CA ASN A 167 14.91 26.96 4.76
C ASN A 167 13.50 26.45 5.05
N LEU A 168 13.38 25.37 5.82
CA LEU A 168 12.12 24.70 6.07
C LEU A 168 11.18 25.48 6.98
N ILE A 169 11.68 26.17 8.02
CA ILE A 169 10.81 26.94 8.92
C ILE A 169 10.13 28.10 8.17
N PRO A 170 10.86 28.96 7.43
CA PRO A 170 10.20 29.99 6.62
C PRO A 170 9.26 29.43 5.56
N LEU A 171 9.62 28.28 4.95
CA LEU A 171 8.76 27.62 3.98
C LEU A 171 7.43 27.20 4.61
N VAL A 172 7.45 26.46 5.73
CA VAL A 172 6.21 26.01 6.37
C VAL A 172 5.38 27.19 6.91
N ASP A 173 6.02 28.26 7.37
CA ASP A 173 5.33 29.51 7.75
C ASP A 173 4.56 30.10 6.56
N SER A 174 5.18 30.14 5.37
CA SER A 174 4.54 30.61 4.14
C SER A 174 3.37 29.74 3.69
N MET A 175 3.36 28.47 4.13
CA MET A 175 2.28 27.51 3.91
C MET A 175 1.18 27.58 4.99
N GLY A 176 1.29 28.51 5.94
CA GLY A 176 0.29 28.74 7.00
C GLY A 176 0.56 28.02 8.31
N ALA A 177 1.78 27.55 8.57
CA ALA A 177 2.12 26.96 9.87
C ALA A 177 2.17 28.03 10.98
N GLU A 178 1.35 27.86 12.02
CA GLU A 178 1.36 28.71 13.21
C GLU A 178 2.27 28.12 14.30
N LEU A 179 3.59 28.14 14.07
CA LEU A 179 4.55 27.57 15.02
C LEU A 179 4.75 28.47 16.24
N ASP A 180 4.48 27.93 17.44
CA ASP A 180 4.81 28.60 18.70
C ASP A 180 6.33 28.73 18.91
N LEU A 181 6.76 29.48 19.93
CA LEU A 181 8.19 29.71 20.18
C LEU A 181 8.98 28.42 20.43
N ILE A 182 8.35 27.42 21.06
CA ILE A 182 8.99 26.14 21.35
C ILE A 182 9.07 25.32 20.07
N ASP A 183 8.01 25.26 19.26
CA ASP A 183 8.02 24.57 17.97
C ASP A 183 9.06 25.17 17.03
N ARG A 184 9.05 26.49 16.89
CA ARG A 184 9.93 27.21 15.97
C ARG A 184 11.40 27.05 16.33
N TYR A 185 11.78 27.21 17.60
CA TYR A 185 13.19 27.30 17.99
C TYR A 185 13.75 26.01 18.58
N LEU A 186 12.92 25.03 18.94
CA LEU A 186 13.35 23.76 19.52
C LEU A 186 12.82 22.56 18.74
N VAL A 187 11.50 22.41 18.62
CA VAL A 187 10.92 21.14 18.18
C VAL A 187 11.13 20.88 16.70
N TYR A 188 10.85 21.85 15.81
CA TYR A 188 11.10 21.70 14.37
C TYR A 188 12.59 21.60 14.03
N PRO A 189 13.49 22.44 14.58
CA PRO A 189 14.92 22.27 14.37
C PRO A 189 15.43 20.87 14.75
N ILE A 190 15.01 20.34 15.90
CA ILE A 190 15.36 18.97 16.31
C ILE A 190 14.71 17.94 15.40
N ALA A 191 13.43 18.10 15.04
CA ALA A 191 12.72 17.15 14.17
C ALA A 191 13.35 17.07 12.78
N ILE A 192 13.74 18.20 12.20
CA ILE A 192 14.44 18.27 10.91
C ILE A 192 15.79 17.57 11.00
N TRP A 193 16.57 17.86 12.04
CA TRP A 193 17.86 17.20 12.26
C TRP A 193 17.70 15.68 12.43
N MET A 194 16.77 15.23 13.30
CA MET A 194 16.50 13.81 13.51
C MET A 194 16.01 13.11 12.24
N THR A 195 15.19 13.78 11.44
CA THR A 195 14.68 13.25 10.15
C THR A 195 15.86 12.97 9.21
N ARG A 196 16.80 13.91 9.08
CA ARG A 196 18.02 13.72 8.26
C ARG A 196 18.87 12.55 8.73
N GLU A 197 19.16 12.49 10.03
CA GLU A 197 20.03 11.44 10.60
C GLU A 197 19.43 10.04 10.47
N ARG A 198 18.13 9.89 10.77
CA ARG A 198 17.43 8.60 10.66
C ARG A 198 17.37 8.11 9.21
N LEU A 199 17.24 9.02 8.25
CA LEU A 199 17.13 8.66 6.84
C LEU A 199 18.46 8.21 6.24
N SER A 200 19.58 8.82 6.64
CA SER A 200 20.89 8.32 6.25
C SER A 200 21.10 6.86 6.69
N LEU A 201 20.65 6.51 7.91
CA LEU A 201 20.67 5.14 8.40
C LEU A 201 19.72 4.21 7.61
N LEU A 202 18.51 4.68 7.28
CA LEU A 202 17.54 3.90 6.51
C LEU A 202 17.99 3.67 5.07
N GLU A 203 18.60 4.66 4.42
CA GLU A 203 19.11 4.55 3.04
C GLU A 203 20.16 3.43 2.92
N THR A 204 21.07 3.32 3.89
CA THR A 204 22.07 2.23 3.89
C THR A 204 21.45 0.84 4.04
N ARG A 205 20.27 0.72 4.67
CA ARG A 205 19.57 -0.56 4.84
C ARG A 205 18.62 -0.88 3.69
N LEU A 206 17.90 0.13 3.19
CA LEU A 206 16.87 0.03 2.15
C LEU A 206 17.42 0.23 0.74
N GLY A 207 18.73 0.47 0.55
CA GLY A 207 19.33 0.74 -0.76
C GLY A 207 19.19 -0.36 -1.83
N PHE A 208 18.55 -1.49 -1.53
CA PHE A 208 18.27 -2.56 -2.49
C PHE A 208 17.48 -2.07 -3.71
N PHE A 209 16.59 -1.07 -3.55
CA PHE A 209 15.82 -0.51 -4.66
C PHE A 209 16.72 0.10 -5.75
N LYS A 210 17.95 0.49 -5.42
CA LYS A 210 18.94 1.00 -6.40
C LYS A 210 19.45 -0.11 -7.35
N HIS A 211 19.19 -1.37 -7.00
CA HIS A 211 19.61 -2.55 -7.76
C HIS A 211 18.42 -3.30 -8.38
N GLN A 212 17.25 -2.69 -8.39
CA GLN A 212 16.03 -3.25 -8.96
C GLN A 212 15.57 -2.41 -10.14
N PRO A 213 14.85 -3.02 -11.10
CA PRO A 213 14.10 -2.24 -12.09
C PRO A 213 13.06 -1.35 -11.43
N GLU A 214 12.66 -0.27 -12.13
CA GLU A 214 11.57 0.59 -11.68
C GLU A 214 10.27 -0.20 -11.52
N TRP A 215 9.67 -0.15 -10.33
CA TRP A 215 8.40 -0.84 -10.09
C TRP A 215 7.25 -0.15 -10.81
N GLY A 216 7.23 1.18 -10.88
CA GLY A 216 6.10 1.90 -11.45
C GLY A 216 4.77 1.71 -10.67
N PRO A 217 3.66 2.24 -11.20
CA PRO A 217 2.39 2.36 -10.47
C PRO A 217 1.75 1.02 -10.09
N GLY A 218 1.21 0.92 -8.88
CA GLY A 218 0.44 -0.22 -8.40
C GLY A 218 1.25 -1.38 -7.84
N ARG A 219 2.58 -1.22 -7.74
CA ARG A 219 3.49 -2.30 -7.37
C ARG A 219 4.36 -1.97 -6.18
N VAL A 220 4.83 -3.04 -5.54
CA VAL A 220 5.71 -3.00 -4.38
C VAL A 220 6.68 -4.16 -4.44
N ASP A 221 7.91 -3.96 -3.98
CA ASP A 221 8.72 -5.09 -3.55
C ASP A 221 8.21 -5.61 -2.21
N THR A 222 7.52 -6.75 -2.27
CA THR A 222 6.82 -7.33 -1.12
C THR A 222 7.73 -7.77 0.01
N PHE A 223 9.03 -7.97 -0.25
CA PHE A 223 9.87 -8.63 0.73
C PHE A 223 11.13 -7.87 1.07
N ASN A 224 11.90 -7.35 0.11
CA ASN A 224 13.24 -6.81 0.32
C ASN A 224 13.31 -5.72 1.41
N ALA A 225 12.24 -4.96 1.62
CA ALA A 225 12.09 -4.06 2.78
C ALA A 225 12.21 -4.80 4.13
N ALA A 226 11.64 -5.99 4.25
CA ALA A 226 11.78 -6.85 5.43
C ALA A 226 13.23 -7.37 5.61
N LYS A 227 14.03 -7.61 4.55
CA LYS A 227 15.44 -8.13 4.62
C LYS A 227 16.29 -7.02 5.20
N ALA A 228 16.08 -5.81 4.70
CA ALA A 228 16.71 -4.61 5.22
C ALA A 228 16.48 -4.47 6.73
N ILE A 229 15.25 -4.70 7.19
CA ILE A 229 14.90 -4.61 8.62
C ILE A 229 15.49 -5.78 9.43
N PHE A 230 15.52 -6.99 8.86
CA PHE A 230 16.10 -8.18 9.49
C PHE A 230 17.63 -8.27 9.40
N ASN A 231 18.30 -7.15 9.07
CA ASN A 231 19.76 -7.05 8.98
C ASN A 231 20.38 -8.10 8.05
N TRP A 232 19.74 -8.30 6.90
CA TRP A 232 20.16 -9.25 5.89
C TRP A 232 21.52 -8.89 5.28
N ASP A 233 22.31 -9.92 4.97
CA ASP A 233 23.58 -9.77 4.27
C ASP A 233 23.35 -9.76 2.76
N TRP A 234 23.25 -8.56 2.19
CA TRP A 234 23.03 -8.35 0.76
C TRP A 234 24.12 -8.96 -0.13
N SER A 235 25.34 -9.18 0.38
CA SER A 235 26.43 -9.80 -0.39
C SER A 235 26.18 -11.29 -0.69
N LYS A 236 25.24 -11.91 0.02
CA LYS A 236 24.87 -13.33 -0.14
C LYS A 236 23.55 -13.54 -0.86
N THR A 237 22.87 -12.47 -1.28
CA THR A 237 21.60 -12.60 -1.99
C THR A 237 21.85 -13.14 -3.39
N ALA A 238 21.23 -14.28 -3.71
CA ALA A 238 21.24 -14.78 -5.08
C ALA A 238 20.58 -13.77 -6.02
N ALA A 239 21.05 -13.66 -7.26
CA ALA A 239 20.49 -12.72 -8.23
C ALA A 239 18.96 -12.86 -8.34
N GLY A 240 18.47 -14.11 -8.45
CA GLY A 240 17.04 -14.47 -8.51
C GLY A 240 16.18 -13.99 -7.33
N GLU A 241 16.78 -13.72 -6.17
CA GLU A 241 16.06 -13.26 -4.97
C GLU A 241 15.98 -11.73 -4.85
N MET A 242 16.66 -11.00 -5.73
CA MET A 242 16.74 -9.54 -5.66
C MET A 242 15.46 -8.85 -6.09
N ILE A 243 14.55 -9.51 -6.80
CA ILE A 243 13.32 -8.89 -7.33
C ILE A 243 12.11 -9.56 -6.69
N GLY A 244 11.46 -8.86 -5.76
CA GLY A 244 10.22 -9.29 -5.09
C GLY A 244 9.00 -8.47 -5.51
N THR A 245 9.07 -7.81 -6.67
CA THR A 245 8.04 -6.90 -7.16
C THR A 245 6.75 -7.65 -7.46
N ALA A 246 5.64 -7.19 -6.90
CA ALA A 246 4.31 -7.69 -7.16
C ALA A 246 3.29 -6.54 -7.19
N ASP A 247 2.14 -6.80 -7.79
CA ASP A 247 1.00 -5.88 -7.82
C ASP A 247 0.27 -5.87 -6.48
N PHE A 248 -0.33 -4.74 -6.11
CA PHE A 248 -1.16 -4.67 -4.91
C PHE A 248 -2.40 -5.56 -5.08
N PRO A 249 -2.73 -6.44 -4.11
CA PRO A 249 -3.95 -7.23 -4.20
C PRO A 249 -5.19 -6.42 -3.78
N SER A 250 -6.38 -6.88 -4.18
CA SER A 250 -7.63 -6.44 -3.55
C SER A 250 -7.77 -7.06 -2.16
N VAL A 251 -8.55 -6.42 -1.28
CA VAL A 251 -8.70 -6.84 0.14
C VAL A 251 -10.14 -7.07 0.57
N TRP A 252 -11.08 -7.13 -0.38
CA TRP A 252 -12.48 -7.47 -0.15
C TRP A 252 -12.69 -8.89 0.37
N ASN A 253 -13.86 -9.16 0.93
CA ASN A 253 -14.37 -10.49 1.27
C ASN A 253 -13.33 -11.39 1.96
N GLN A 254 -12.62 -10.89 2.97
CA GLN A 254 -11.57 -11.69 3.62
C GLN A 254 -12.12 -12.87 4.40
N GLY A 255 -13.35 -12.79 4.89
CA GLY A 255 -14.01 -13.89 5.59
C GLY A 255 -14.15 -15.13 4.70
N LYS A 256 -14.48 -14.93 3.43
CA LYS A 256 -14.58 -16.02 2.43
C LYS A 256 -13.23 -16.60 2.04
N ARG A 257 -12.12 -15.94 2.40
CA ARG A 257 -10.75 -16.40 2.14
C ARG A 257 -10.16 -17.19 3.31
N LYS A 258 -10.91 -17.40 4.40
CA LYS A 258 -10.42 -18.13 5.58
C LYS A 258 -10.42 -19.64 5.38
N VAL A 259 -11.31 -20.18 4.54
CA VAL A 259 -11.55 -21.62 4.43
C VAL A 259 -11.82 -21.99 2.96
N ARG A 260 -11.16 -23.05 2.50
CA ARG A 260 -11.38 -23.73 1.21
C ARG A 260 -12.52 -24.74 1.34
N ASP A 261 -12.96 -25.27 0.20
CA ASP A 261 -13.99 -26.32 0.16
C ASP A 261 -13.61 -27.62 0.88
N ASP A 262 -12.30 -27.92 0.97
CA ASP A 262 -11.80 -29.08 1.70
C ASP A 262 -11.76 -28.87 3.24
N GLY A 263 -12.21 -27.70 3.72
CA GLY A 263 -12.22 -27.34 5.13
C GLY A 263 -10.89 -26.82 5.66
N MET A 264 -9.84 -26.77 4.83
CA MET A 264 -8.54 -26.22 5.20
C MET A 264 -8.47 -24.71 4.91
N ALA A 265 -7.47 -24.03 5.47
CA ALA A 265 -7.28 -22.61 5.18
C ALA A 265 -6.79 -22.38 3.74
N MET A 266 -7.18 -21.24 3.14
CA MET A 266 -6.64 -20.85 1.83
C MET A 266 -5.18 -20.43 1.96
N GLU A 267 -4.37 -20.76 0.96
CA GLU A 267 -3.02 -20.24 0.81
C GLU A 267 -3.12 -18.80 0.24
N LEU A 268 -2.69 -17.81 1.04
CA LEU A 268 -2.83 -16.36 0.81
C LEU A 268 -1.48 -15.73 0.40
N HIS A 269 -1.54 -14.44 0.04
CA HIS A 269 -0.52 -13.75 -0.78
C HIS A 269 -0.43 -14.35 -2.19
N TRP A 270 0.30 -13.67 -3.07
CA TRP A 270 0.45 -14.11 -4.46
C TRP A 270 1.03 -15.52 -4.56
N ASP A 271 2.02 -15.84 -3.72
CA ASP A 271 2.75 -17.10 -3.68
C ASP A 271 2.16 -18.12 -2.69
N GLY A 272 1.03 -17.84 -2.03
CA GLY A 272 0.42 -18.79 -1.09
C GLY A 272 1.21 -19.02 0.20
N ASN A 273 2.09 -18.09 0.56
CA ASN A 273 3.08 -18.30 1.61
C ASN A 273 2.57 -18.13 3.06
N ASN A 274 1.28 -17.85 3.24
CA ASN A 274 0.64 -17.71 4.54
C ASN A 274 -0.83 -18.12 4.42
N ASP A 275 -1.39 -18.83 5.38
CA ASP A 275 -2.78 -19.32 5.33
C ASP A 275 -3.65 -18.78 6.49
N ALA A 276 -3.27 -17.64 7.08
CA ALA A 276 -4.04 -16.94 8.11
C ALA A 276 -4.25 -15.47 7.72
N VAL A 277 -5.52 -15.09 7.58
CA VAL A 277 -5.93 -13.73 7.16
C VAL A 277 -5.40 -12.67 8.12
N GLU A 278 -5.49 -12.91 9.42
CA GLU A 278 -5.06 -12.01 10.49
C GLU A 278 -3.53 -11.85 10.48
N GLU A 279 -2.78 -12.95 10.35
CA GLU A 279 -1.32 -12.91 10.26
C GLU A 279 -0.85 -12.15 9.01
N ARG A 280 -1.53 -12.35 7.88
CA ARG A 280 -1.32 -11.61 6.64
C ARG A 280 -1.58 -10.11 6.80
N ASN A 281 -2.65 -9.72 7.50
CA ASN A 281 -2.98 -8.32 7.75
C ASN A 281 -1.95 -7.64 8.67
N LEU A 282 -1.48 -8.32 9.71
CA LEU A 282 -0.37 -7.84 10.54
C LEU A 282 0.92 -7.67 9.73
N SER A 283 1.21 -8.59 8.81
CA SER A 283 2.36 -8.48 7.89
C SER A 283 2.23 -7.25 6.96
N ALA A 284 1.02 -6.99 6.45
CA ALA A 284 0.76 -5.80 5.64
C ALA A 284 0.90 -4.50 6.46
N ALA A 285 0.38 -4.48 7.70
CA ALA A 285 0.55 -3.35 8.62
C ALA A 285 2.02 -3.06 8.94
N PHE A 286 2.84 -4.12 9.08
CA PHE A 286 4.29 -4.01 9.21
C PHE A 286 4.93 -3.35 7.99
N GLY A 287 4.53 -3.73 6.78
CA GLY A 287 4.94 -3.06 5.54
C GLY A 287 4.54 -1.58 5.48
N ALA A 288 3.39 -1.23 6.08
CA ALA A 288 2.94 0.15 6.28
C ALA A 288 3.56 0.84 7.52
N GLY A 289 4.64 0.28 8.10
CA GLY A 289 5.43 0.89 9.18
C GLY A 289 4.91 0.69 10.61
N ALA A 290 3.83 -0.06 10.79
CA ALA A 290 3.35 -0.47 12.11
C ALA A 290 4.11 -1.73 12.57
N THR A 291 5.13 -1.54 13.41
CA THR A 291 5.97 -2.59 13.98
C THR A 291 5.37 -3.14 15.27
N PRO A 292 5.83 -4.30 15.78
CA PRO A 292 5.30 -4.89 17.01
C PRO A 292 5.35 -3.98 18.24
N THR A 293 6.26 -3.00 18.26
CA THR A 293 6.44 -2.07 19.39
C THR A 293 5.51 -0.85 19.33
N ASN A 294 4.88 -0.57 18.19
CA ASN A 294 4.12 0.66 17.99
C ASN A 294 2.73 0.46 17.40
N ILE A 295 2.36 -0.75 17.01
CA ILE A 295 1.10 -1.02 16.34
C ILE A 295 -0.10 -0.77 17.25
N ASP A 296 -1.15 -0.17 16.70
CA ASP A 296 -2.43 0.00 17.38
C ASP A 296 -3.35 -1.19 17.04
N HIS A 297 -3.24 -2.29 17.78
CA HIS A 297 -4.00 -3.54 17.52
C HIS A 297 -5.52 -3.33 17.46
N GLY A 298 -6.09 -2.48 18.33
CA GLY A 298 -7.52 -2.18 18.29
C GLY A 298 -7.95 -1.42 17.02
N ALA A 299 -7.09 -0.55 16.50
CA ALA A 299 -7.34 0.17 15.26
C ALA A 299 -7.24 -0.77 14.04
N LEU A 300 -6.28 -1.70 14.05
CA LEU A 300 -6.17 -2.73 13.02
C LEU A 300 -7.39 -3.66 13.05
N ALA A 301 -7.78 -4.17 14.23
CA ALA A 301 -8.91 -5.10 14.38
C ALA A 301 -10.22 -4.54 13.79
N ARG A 302 -10.48 -3.24 13.96
CA ARG A 302 -11.64 -2.57 13.33
C ARG A 302 -11.62 -2.69 11.81
N ILE A 303 -10.45 -2.54 11.18
CA ILE A 303 -10.28 -2.67 9.73
C ILE A 303 -10.45 -4.14 9.34
N GLU A 304 -9.85 -5.07 10.07
CA GLU A 304 -9.96 -6.51 9.80
C GLU A 304 -11.44 -6.96 9.82
N ASP A 305 -12.17 -6.61 10.87
CA ASP A 305 -13.61 -6.93 11.03
C ASP A 305 -14.45 -6.43 9.85
N TRP A 306 -14.17 -5.22 9.37
CA TRP A 306 -14.86 -4.65 8.22
C TRP A 306 -14.52 -5.37 6.91
N LEU A 307 -13.24 -5.69 6.69
CA LEU A 307 -12.77 -6.38 5.49
C LEU A 307 -13.24 -7.84 5.43
N LEU A 308 -13.66 -8.45 6.55
CA LEU A 308 -14.27 -9.78 6.54
C LEU A 308 -15.47 -9.86 5.59
N THR A 309 -16.30 -8.81 5.58
CA THR A 309 -17.57 -8.78 4.86
C THR A 309 -17.69 -7.68 3.82
N LEU A 310 -16.69 -6.81 3.66
CA LEU A 310 -16.70 -5.77 2.62
C LEU A 310 -16.78 -6.41 1.22
N PRO A 311 -17.89 -6.23 0.47
CA PRO A 311 -17.99 -6.78 -0.87
C PRO A 311 -17.17 -5.94 -1.87
N ALA A 312 -16.74 -6.58 -2.95
CA ALA A 312 -16.28 -5.84 -4.12
C ALA A 312 -17.44 -5.04 -4.73
N PRO A 313 -17.21 -3.80 -5.21
CA PRO A 313 -18.24 -3.04 -5.91
C PRO A 313 -18.67 -3.73 -7.21
N PRO A 314 -19.98 -3.75 -7.52
CA PRO A 314 -20.46 -4.32 -8.76
C PRO A 314 -19.98 -3.50 -9.96
N TYR A 315 -19.82 -4.16 -11.11
CA TYR A 315 -19.55 -3.48 -12.37
C TYR A 315 -20.70 -2.51 -12.70
N PRO A 316 -20.42 -1.19 -12.87
CA PRO A 316 -21.46 -0.17 -12.91
C PRO A 316 -22.05 0.06 -14.32
N TYR A 317 -21.55 -0.63 -15.34
CA TYR A 317 -21.96 -0.40 -16.73
C TYR A 317 -22.86 -1.53 -17.25
N ALA A 318 -23.40 -1.35 -18.45
CA ALA A 318 -24.27 -2.33 -19.08
C ALA A 318 -23.55 -3.68 -19.30
N ILE A 319 -24.29 -4.76 -19.08
CA ILE A 319 -23.85 -6.15 -19.31
C ILE A 319 -24.82 -6.78 -20.31
N ASN A 320 -24.29 -7.29 -21.42
CA ASN A 320 -25.01 -8.14 -22.34
C ASN A 320 -25.28 -9.50 -21.69
N ARG A 321 -26.53 -9.70 -21.24
CA ARG A 321 -26.93 -10.89 -20.48
C ARG A 321 -26.88 -12.19 -21.31
N GLU A 322 -27.16 -12.12 -22.60
CA GLU A 322 -27.12 -13.29 -23.49
C GLU A 322 -25.69 -13.75 -23.72
N LEU A 323 -24.78 -12.82 -23.97
CA LEU A 323 -23.35 -13.10 -24.13
C LEU A 323 -22.72 -13.56 -22.81
N ALA A 324 -23.06 -12.92 -21.69
CA ALA A 324 -22.63 -13.36 -20.35
C ALA A 324 -23.12 -14.78 -20.01
N ALA A 325 -24.32 -15.19 -20.47
CA ALA A 325 -24.81 -16.55 -20.28
C ALA A 325 -23.99 -17.59 -21.07
N GLN A 326 -23.54 -17.25 -22.29
CA GLN A 326 -22.61 -18.08 -23.06
C GLN A 326 -21.24 -18.15 -22.35
N GLY A 327 -20.74 -17.02 -21.87
CA GLY A 327 -19.50 -16.93 -21.11
C GLY A 327 -19.51 -17.73 -19.82
N LYS A 328 -20.67 -17.81 -19.14
CA LYS A 328 -20.83 -18.61 -17.92
C LYS A 328 -20.51 -20.08 -18.14
N ALA A 329 -21.01 -20.69 -19.22
CA ALA A 329 -20.73 -22.10 -19.51
C ALA A 329 -19.22 -22.33 -19.68
N LEU A 330 -18.57 -21.48 -20.48
CA LEU A 330 -17.12 -21.54 -20.69
C LEU A 330 -16.33 -21.29 -19.40
N TYR A 331 -16.74 -20.32 -18.59
CA TYR A 331 -16.09 -20.04 -17.31
C TYR A 331 -16.14 -21.24 -16.36
N LEU A 332 -17.29 -21.93 -16.28
CA LEU A 332 -17.44 -23.11 -15.44
C LEU A 332 -16.51 -24.25 -15.89
N ASP A 333 -16.34 -24.42 -17.20
CA ASP A 333 -15.49 -25.47 -17.78
C ASP A 333 -13.99 -25.18 -17.62
N TYR A 334 -13.56 -23.93 -17.81
CA TYR A 334 -12.14 -23.59 -17.89
C TYR A 334 -11.58 -22.92 -16.62
N CYS A 335 -12.38 -22.16 -15.90
CA CYS A 335 -11.89 -21.22 -14.88
C CYS A 335 -12.32 -21.61 -13.45
N ALA A 336 -13.57 -22.05 -13.28
CA ALA A 336 -14.18 -22.16 -11.96
C ALA A 336 -13.45 -23.12 -11.01
N GLY A 337 -12.80 -24.15 -11.55
CA GLY A 337 -12.02 -25.10 -10.75
C GLY A 337 -10.85 -24.45 -9.97
N CYS A 338 -10.25 -23.38 -10.50
CA CYS A 338 -9.19 -22.61 -9.83
C CYS A 338 -9.72 -21.34 -9.16
N HIS A 339 -10.75 -20.70 -9.72
CA HIS A 339 -11.11 -19.33 -9.36
C HIS A 339 -12.41 -19.17 -8.56
N GLY A 340 -13.16 -20.25 -8.36
CA GLY A 340 -14.47 -20.22 -7.70
C GLY A 340 -15.62 -20.35 -8.69
N GLN A 341 -16.81 -20.67 -8.22
CA GLN A 341 -18.00 -20.77 -9.09
C GLN A 341 -18.50 -19.41 -9.58
N SER A 342 -18.22 -18.33 -8.84
CA SER A 342 -18.60 -16.96 -9.21
C SER A 342 -17.80 -15.90 -8.44
N GLY A 343 -18.04 -14.62 -8.72
CA GLY A 343 -17.46 -13.50 -7.96
C GLY A 343 -17.92 -13.42 -6.49
N SER A 344 -18.79 -14.32 -6.04
CA SER A 344 -19.23 -14.38 -4.65
C SER A 344 -19.19 -15.77 -4.04
N ASP A 345 -18.94 -16.80 -4.85
CA ASP A 345 -18.86 -18.20 -4.44
C ASP A 345 -17.46 -18.71 -4.77
N PHE A 346 -16.64 -18.87 -3.73
CA PHE A 346 -15.24 -19.23 -3.85
C PHE A 346 -15.02 -20.75 -3.80
N SER A 347 -16.08 -21.53 -4.04
CA SER A 347 -15.97 -22.99 -4.09
C SER A 347 -15.33 -23.48 -5.39
N GLY A 348 -14.39 -24.42 -5.26
CA GLY A 348 -13.71 -25.10 -6.35
C GLY A 348 -12.52 -25.91 -5.83
N SER A 349 -12.26 -27.05 -6.49
CA SER A 349 -11.26 -28.04 -6.07
C SER A 349 -9.82 -27.52 -5.94
N ARG A 350 -9.49 -26.38 -6.56
CA ARG A 350 -8.15 -25.78 -6.52
C ARG A 350 -8.17 -24.33 -6.01
N VAL A 351 -9.32 -23.82 -5.57
CA VAL A 351 -9.41 -22.43 -5.09
C VAL A 351 -8.64 -22.29 -3.78
N GLY A 352 -7.79 -21.27 -3.68
CA GLY A 352 -6.92 -21.07 -2.52
C GLY A 352 -5.84 -22.14 -2.37
N HIS A 353 -5.57 -22.94 -3.42
CA HIS A 353 -4.38 -23.78 -3.51
C HIS A 353 -3.30 -23.08 -4.34
N VAL A 354 -2.03 -23.36 -4.04
CA VAL A 354 -0.88 -23.02 -4.87
C VAL A 354 -0.90 -23.86 -6.14
N GLU A 355 -0.96 -23.20 -7.29
CA GLU A 355 -0.69 -23.82 -8.58
C GLU A 355 0.82 -23.87 -8.81
N PRO A 356 1.42 -25.07 -9.06
CA PRO A 356 2.86 -25.21 -9.27
C PRO A 356 3.38 -24.31 -10.39
N ILE A 357 4.58 -23.77 -10.21
CA ILE A 357 5.17 -22.83 -11.16
C ILE A 357 5.38 -23.43 -12.56
N GLU A 358 5.63 -24.73 -12.64
CA GLU A 358 5.76 -25.48 -13.89
C GLU A 358 4.44 -25.58 -14.65
N HIS A 359 3.30 -25.45 -13.96
CA HIS A 359 1.98 -25.50 -14.57
C HIS A 359 1.44 -24.11 -14.92
N ILE A 360 1.57 -23.14 -14.00
CA ILE A 360 1.07 -21.78 -14.22
C ILE A 360 2.00 -20.99 -15.14
N GLY A 361 3.30 -21.26 -15.10
CA GLY A 361 4.28 -20.74 -16.05
C GLY A 361 4.50 -19.23 -16.03
N THR A 362 3.94 -18.50 -15.06
CA THR A 362 4.10 -17.04 -14.94
C THR A 362 5.52 -16.66 -14.48
N ASP A 363 5.84 -15.38 -14.51
CA ASP A 363 7.13 -14.84 -14.03
C ASP A 363 7.52 -15.41 -12.65
N ARG A 364 8.79 -15.83 -12.51
CA ARG A 364 9.27 -16.52 -11.29
C ARG A 364 9.94 -15.60 -10.28
N TRP A 365 10.29 -14.37 -10.62
CA TRP A 365 11.12 -13.52 -9.76
C TRP A 365 10.52 -13.36 -8.36
N ARG A 366 9.21 -13.06 -8.29
CA ARG A 366 8.48 -12.95 -7.04
C ARG A 366 8.41 -14.28 -6.27
N LEU A 367 8.37 -15.42 -6.94
CA LEU A 367 8.40 -16.74 -6.31
C LEU A 367 9.82 -17.14 -5.89
N ASP A 368 10.87 -16.76 -6.60
CA ASP A 368 12.25 -17.10 -6.24
C ASP A 368 12.70 -16.23 -5.06
N SER A 369 12.19 -15.00 -5.00
CA SER A 369 12.13 -14.20 -3.78
C SER A 369 11.14 -14.86 -2.79
N TYR A 370 11.45 -15.15 -1.53
CA TYR A 370 12.42 -14.48 -0.69
C TYR A 370 13.08 -15.39 0.33
N THR A 371 14.10 -16.15 -0.04
CA THR A 371 14.54 -17.26 0.80
C THR A 371 15.99 -17.16 1.30
N ALA A 372 16.16 -16.97 2.60
CA ALA A 372 16.92 -17.98 3.37
C ALA A 372 15.87 -18.60 4.28
N GLU A 373 15.17 -19.54 3.65
CA GLU A 373 13.85 -20.14 3.90
C GLU A 373 12.77 -19.20 4.45
N LEU A 374 12.08 -18.56 3.49
CA LEU A 374 11.17 -17.42 3.61
C LEU A 374 11.46 -16.48 4.78
N ALA A 375 12.68 -15.94 4.70
CA ALA A 375 13.46 -15.22 5.71
C ALA A 375 13.30 -15.76 7.15
N ARG A 376 13.66 -17.05 7.34
CA ARG A 376 13.31 -17.97 8.45
C ARG A 376 11.93 -17.72 9.00
N ASN A 377 10.98 -17.90 8.07
CA ASN A 377 9.53 -17.83 8.15
C ASN A 377 9.04 -16.58 8.86
N GLN A 378 9.53 -15.47 8.32
CA GLN A 378 9.29 -14.10 8.78
C GLN A 378 9.64 -13.92 10.26
N ALA A 379 10.71 -14.63 10.64
CA ALA A 379 11.44 -14.80 11.90
C ALA A 379 10.82 -14.29 13.22
N THR A 380 9.54 -14.61 13.42
CA THR A 380 8.71 -14.38 14.62
C THR A 380 8.52 -12.92 15.00
N LEU A 381 8.12 -12.07 14.05
CA LEU A 381 7.44 -10.83 14.41
C LEU A 381 6.36 -11.11 15.47
N TYR A 382 6.27 -10.21 16.45
CA TYR A 382 5.45 -10.40 17.65
C TYR A 382 5.86 -11.60 18.53
N ALA A 383 7.11 -12.06 18.50
CA ALA A 383 7.58 -13.22 19.28
C ALA A 383 7.26 -13.16 20.78
N THR A 384 7.21 -11.95 21.36
CA THR A 384 6.94 -11.73 22.79
C THR A 384 5.46 -11.70 23.13
N ASP A 385 4.58 -11.71 22.14
CA ASP A 385 3.13 -11.73 22.32
C ASP A 385 2.54 -12.97 21.62
N GLU A 386 2.14 -13.96 22.42
CA GLU A 386 1.64 -15.23 21.91
C GLU A 386 0.37 -15.07 21.05
N GLN A 387 -0.41 -14.01 21.27
CA GLN A 387 -1.62 -13.71 20.52
C GLN A 387 -1.31 -13.33 19.07
N TYR A 388 -0.24 -12.55 18.84
CA TYR A 388 0.09 -11.99 17.52
C TYR A 388 1.30 -12.64 16.85
N ARG A 389 1.99 -13.55 17.53
CA ARG A 389 3.16 -14.24 17.01
C ARG A 389 2.86 -14.96 15.70
N PHE A 390 3.68 -14.67 14.69
CA PHE A 390 3.59 -15.32 13.38
C PHE A 390 3.97 -16.80 13.44
N LYS A 391 3.14 -17.65 12.82
CA LYS A 391 3.26 -19.11 12.85
C LYS A 391 2.98 -19.76 11.48
N ARG A 392 2.53 -19.00 10.49
CA ARG A 392 1.89 -19.55 9.27
C ARG A 392 2.69 -19.29 7.99
N PHE A 393 3.74 -18.47 8.06
CA PHE A 393 4.65 -18.25 6.94
C PHE A 393 5.44 -19.50 6.55
N HIS A 394 5.47 -19.81 5.26
CA HIS A 394 6.22 -20.94 4.70
C HIS A 394 6.53 -20.71 3.22
N LYS A 395 7.58 -21.36 2.71
CA LYS A 395 7.91 -21.30 1.28
C LYS A 395 7.04 -22.29 0.49
N THR A 396 6.54 -21.85 -0.65
CA THR A 396 5.76 -22.65 -1.60
C THR A 396 6.53 -22.84 -2.91
N GLN A 397 5.90 -23.48 -3.90
CA GLN A 397 6.48 -23.79 -5.21
C GLN A 397 5.65 -23.22 -6.38
N GLY A 398 4.91 -22.14 -6.15
CA GLY A 398 4.00 -21.60 -7.15
C GLY A 398 3.21 -20.38 -6.69
N TYR A 399 2.09 -20.10 -7.37
CA TYR A 399 1.21 -18.98 -7.07
C TYR A 399 -0.19 -19.45 -6.69
N ALA A 400 -0.80 -18.77 -5.71
CA ALA A 400 -2.11 -19.12 -5.19
C ALA A 400 -3.22 -18.82 -6.22
N ASN A 401 -4.13 -19.79 -6.38
CA ASN A 401 -5.33 -19.64 -7.18
C ASN A 401 -6.36 -18.77 -6.43
N MET A 402 -6.36 -17.48 -6.76
CA MET A 402 -7.19 -16.49 -6.07
C MET A 402 -8.61 -16.38 -6.64
N PRO A 403 -9.63 -16.16 -5.80
CA PRO A 403 -10.96 -15.77 -6.26
C PRO A 403 -10.95 -14.48 -7.11
N LEU A 404 -11.96 -14.33 -7.97
CA LEU A 404 -12.08 -13.25 -8.95
C LEU A 404 -13.12 -12.19 -8.57
N ASP A 405 -13.47 -12.04 -7.30
CA ASP A 405 -14.35 -10.94 -6.86
C ASP A 405 -13.75 -9.56 -7.18
N GLY A 406 -14.57 -8.71 -7.80
CA GLY A 406 -14.18 -7.37 -8.24
C GLY A 406 -13.15 -7.38 -9.36
N ILE A 407 -13.07 -8.44 -10.18
CA ILE A 407 -12.00 -8.61 -11.19
C ILE A 407 -11.88 -7.44 -12.16
N TRP A 408 -12.99 -6.74 -12.41
CA TRP A 408 -13.03 -5.55 -13.26
C TRP A 408 -12.13 -4.42 -12.71
N LEU A 409 -11.91 -4.32 -11.41
CA LEU A 409 -11.06 -3.30 -10.77
C LEU A 409 -9.61 -3.72 -10.58
N ARG A 410 -9.24 -4.94 -10.95
CA ARG A 410 -7.95 -5.57 -10.60
C ARG A 410 -6.94 -5.57 -11.73
N SER A 411 -7.17 -4.73 -12.73
CA SER A 411 -6.22 -4.49 -13.81
C SER A 411 -5.05 -3.63 -13.31
N PRO A 412 -3.81 -3.88 -13.74
CA PRO A 412 -3.38 -4.97 -14.63
C PRO A 412 -3.34 -6.36 -13.97
N PHE A 413 -3.33 -7.42 -14.77
CA PHE A 413 -3.45 -8.82 -14.33
C PHE A 413 -2.11 -9.55 -14.21
N LEU A 414 -2.17 -10.74 -13.61
CA LEU A 414 -1.06 -11.53 -13.06
C LEU A 414 -0.47 -10.92 -11.78
N HIS A 415 0.34 -11.70 -11.04
CA HIS A 415 0.87 -11.28 -9.74
C HIS A 415 1.77 -10.04 -9.81
N ASN A 416 2.33 -9.72 -10.98
CA ASN A 416 3.23 -8.59 -11.23
C ASN A 416 2.59 -7.50 -12.11
N GLY A 417 1.30 -7.64 -12.45
CA GLY A 417 0.55 -6.67 -13.26
C GLY A 417 1.12 -6.46 -14.67
N SER A 418 1.58 -7.53 -15.32
CA SER A 418 2.23 -7.50 -16.64
C SER A 418 1.26 -7.65 -17.82
N VAL A 419 -0.05 -7.83 -17.58
CA VAL A 419 -1.07 -7.92 -18.63
C VAL A 419 -2.12 -6.82 -18.43
N PRO A 420 -2.29 -5.88 -19.36
CA PRO A 420 -3.02 -4.64 -19.08
C PRO A 420 -4.54 -4.79 -18.99
N THR A 421 -5.14 -5.81 -19.59
CA THR A 421 -6.60 -5.95 -19.61
C THR A 421 -7.01 -7.42 -19.51
N LEU A 422 -8.25 -7.69 -19.08
CA LEU A 422 -8.74 -9.05 -18.91
C LEU A 422 -8.86 -9.75 -20.27
N ARG A 423 -9.22 -8.99 -21.31
CA ARG A 423 -9.27 -9.51 -22.66
C ARG A 423 -7.88 -9.90 -23.17
N ASP A 424 -6.85 -9.12 -22.87
CA ASP A 424 -5.47 -9.45 -23.24
C ASP A 424 -4.95 -10.67 -22.45
N LEU A 425 -5.39 -10.89 -21.20
CA LEU A 425 -5.03 -12.08 -20.41
C LEU A 425 -5.49 -13.40 -21.05
N LEU A 426 -6.62 -13.36 -21.77
CA LEU A 426 -7.13 -14.49 -22.53
C LEU A 426 -6.43 -14.72 -23.87
N GLU A 427 -5.40 -13.94 -24.20
CA GLU A 427 -4.49 -14.26 -25.31
C GLU A 427 -3.26 -15.03 -24.81
N PRO A 428 -2.67 -15.92 -25.64
CA PRO A 428 -1.35 -16.50 -25.34
C PRO A 428 -0.32 -15.37 -25.24
N ALA A 429 0.81 -15.61 -24.57
CA ALA A 429 1.82 -14.60 -24.29
C ALA A 429 2.31 -13.88 -25.56
N SER A 430 2.42 -14.60 -26.69
CA SER A 430 2.79 -14.04 -27.99
C SER A 430 1.79 -13.04 -28.58
N GLY A 431 0.54 -13.05 -28.11
CA GLY A 431 -0.53 -12.12 -28.51
C GLY A 431 -0.79 -11.00 -27.50
N ARG A 432 -0.13 -11.02 -26.34
CA ARG A 432 -0.25 -9.98 -25.30
C ARG A 432 0.60 -8.76 -25.65
N PRO A 433 0.22 -7.54 -25.21
CA PRO A 433 1.09 -6.37 -25.36
C PRO A 433 2.46 -6.59 -24.70
N ALA A 434 3.53 -6.44 -25.47
CA ALA A 434 4.90 -6.46 -24.94
C ALA A 434 5.32 -5.13 -24.29
N PHE A 435 4.61 -4.06 -24.61
CA PHE A 435 4.79 -2.73 -24.03
C PHE A 435 3.44 -2.02 -23.90
N PHE A 436 3.18 -1.39 -22.75
CA PHE A 436 1.95 -0.63 -22.48
C PHE A 436 2.19 0.43 -21.40
N TYR A 437 1.17 1.24 -21.07
CA TYR A 437 1.27 2.30 -20.08
C TYR A 437 0.44 2.02 -18.82
N ARG A 438 1.03 2.28 -17.64
CA ARG A 438 0.43 2.09 -16.31
C ARG A 438 0.20 3.42 -15.59
N GLY A 439 -0.69 3.40 -14.60
CA GLY A 439 -0.99 4.52 -13.70
C GLY A 439 -2.21 5.36 -14.10
N ASN A 440 -3.07 4.83 -14.97
CA ASN A 440 -4.30 5.49 -15.43
C ASN A 440 -5.51 5.07 -14.57
N ASP A 441 -6.51 5.94 -14.41
CA ASP A 441 -7.83 5.64 -13.86
C ASP A 441 -8.96 5.68 -14.89
N ILE A 442 -8.69 6.02 -16.15
CA ILE A 442 -9.69 5.91 -17.23
C ILE A 442 -9.96 4.44 -17.51
N TYR A 443 -11.22 4.04 -17.40
CA TYR A 443 -11.63 2.65 -17.53
C TYR A 443 -11.88 2.24 -18.99
N ASP A 444 -11.28 1.14 -19.42
CA ASP A 444 -11.55 0.46 -20.69
C ASP A 444 -12.64 -0.60 -20.49
N ARG A 445 -13.85 -0.29 -20.99
CA ARG A 445 -15.04 -1.14 -20.84
C ARG A 445 -15.05 -2.32 -21.79
N ASP A 446 -14.36 -2.21 -22.91
CA ASP A 446 -14.37 -3.21 -23.98
C ASP A 446 -13.40 -4.33 -23.65
N LYS A 447 -12.21 -3.99 -23.14
CA LYS A 447 -11.19 -4.96 -22.76
C LYS A 447 -11.18 -5.37 -21.29
N LEU A 448 -11.95 -4.67 -20.45
CA LEU A 448 -11.99 -4.85 -18.99
C LEU A 448 -10.63 -4.59 -18.33
N GLY A 449 -10.31 -3.31 -18.17
CA GLY A 449 -9.14 -2.85 -17.44
C GLY A 449 -9.04 -1.33 -17.46
N PHE A 450 -7.82 -0.82 -17.30
CA PHE A 450 -7.55 0.60 -17.46
C PHE A 450 -6.93 0.88 -18.83
N VAL A 451 -7.25 2.04 -19.41
CA VAL A 451 -6.68 2.47 -20.70
C VAL A 451 -5.15 2.52 -20.59
N SER A 452 -4.49 1.72 -21.42
CA SER A 452 -3.05 1.43 -21.34
C SER A 452 -2.31 1.60 -22.67
N ASN A 453 -2.99 2.03 -23.72
CA ASN A 453 -2.44 2.20 -25.07
C ASN A 453 -1.99 3.65 -25.39
N GLN A 454 -2.04 4.55 -24.41
CA GLN A 454 -1.67 5.95 -24.57
C GLN A 454 -0.56 6.34 -23.58
N PRO A 455 0.44 7.12 -24.03
CA PRO A 455 1.57 7.53 -23.20
C PRO A 455 1.22 8.58 -22.14
N THR A 456 0.05 9.21 -22.28
CA THR A 456 -0.35 10.33 -21.44
C THR A 456 -1.81 10.21 -21.00
N ALA A 457 -2.13 10.78 -19.85
CA ALA A 457 -3.49 11.04 -19.39
C ALA A 457 -3.49 12.34 -18.57
N TYR A 458 -4.54 13.15 -18.69
CA TYR A 458 -4.68 14.44 -18.01
C TYR A 458 -3.51 15.39 -18.32
N GLY A 459 -3.04 15.36 -19.57
CA GLY A 459 -1.86 16.12 -20.02
C GLY A 459 -0.53 15.70 -19.37
N ARG A 460 -0.45 14.50 -18.77
CA ARG A 460 0.74 14.03 -18.04
C ARG A 460 1.24 12.68 -18.55
N PRO A 461 2.56 12.43 -18.50
CA PRO A 461 3.10 11.14 -18.87
C PRO A 461 2.65 10.03 -17.90
N LEU A 462 2.36 8.87 -18.46
CA LEU A 462 2.13 7.62 -17.76
C LEU A 462 3.42 6.78 -17.72
N PHE A 463 3.44 5.73 -16.90
CA PHE A 463 4.61 4.85 -16.81
C PHE A 463 4.63 3.86 -17.97
N GLY A 464 5.65 3.92 -18.83
CA GLY A 464 5.90 2.89 -19.84
C GLY A 464 6.35 1.58 -19.20
N PHE A 465 5.64 0.50 -19.48
CA PHE A 465 5.89 -0.83 -18.92
C PHE A 465 6.38 -1.76 -20.01
N ASP A 466 7.61 -2.23 -19.87
CA ASP A 466 8.26 -3.20 -20.76
C ASP A 466 8.30 -4.57 -20.08
N VAL A 467 7.72 -5.59 -20.74
CA VAL A 467 7.62 -6.96 -20.21
C VAL A 467 8.94 -7.74 -20.30
N SER A 468 9.93 -7.22 -21.03
CA SER A 468 11.27 -7.84 -21.14
C SER A 468 12.18 -7.54 -19.96
N VAL A 469 11.79 -6.58 -19.11
CA VAL A 469 12.49 -6.23 -17.88
C VAL A 469 12.29 -7.34 -16.84
N ASP A 470 13.35 -7.70 -16.11
CA ASP A 470 13.29 -8.71 -15.07
C ASP A 470 12.17 -8.41 -14.04
N GLY A 471 11.32 -9.41 -13.77
CA GLY A 471 10.14 -9.31 -12.90
C GLY A 471 8.88 -8.76 -13.57
N ASN A 472 8.96 -8.34 -14.84
CA ASN A 472 7.82 -7.83 -15.62
C ASN A 472 7.27 -8.86 -16.62
N GLY A 473 7.71 -10.13 -16.57
CA GLY A 473 7.30 -11.15 -17.52
C GLY A 473 5.78 -11.31 -17.58
N ASN A 474 5.25 -11.42 -18.80
CA ASN A 474 3.82 -11.57 -19.10
C ASN A 474 3.45 -12.97 -19.61
N GLN A 475 4.34 -13.95 -19.48
CA GLN A 475 4.12 -15.34 -19.85
C GLN A 475 3.21 -16.09 -18.87
N GLY A 476 2.80 -17.30 -19.23
CA GLY A 476 2.06 -18.19 -18.33
C GLY A 476 0.58 -17.85 -18.27
N HIS A 477 -0.16 -18.67 -17.51
CA HIS A 477 -1.63 -18.70 -17.54
C HIS A 477 -2.13 -18.77 -19.00
N GLU A 478 -1.59 -19.74 -19.75
CA GLU A 478 -1.80 -19.88 -21.19
C GLU A 478 -1.81 -21.35 -21.64
N GLY A 479 -2.44 -21.59 -22.79
CA GLY A 479 -2.73 -22.90 -23.36
C GLY A 479 -4.20 -23.31 -23.17
N ALA A 480 -4.56 -24.48 -23.70
CA ALA A 480 -5.93 -25.01 -23.68
C ALA A 480 -6.57 -24.96 -22.28
N ARG A 481 -5.81 -25.30 -21.22
CA ARG A 481 -6.29 -25.30 -19.83
C ARG A 481 -6.78 -23.93 -19.36
N TYR A 482 -6.18 -22.84 -19.85
CA TYR A 482 -6.46 -21.48 -19.40
C TYR A 482 -7.36 -20.70 -20.36
N GLY A 483 -7.94 -21.38 -21.35
CA GLY A 483 -8.87 -20.78 -22.32
C GLY A 483 -8.21 -19.87 -23.36
N THR A 484 -6.88 -19.80 -23.45
CA THR A 484 -6.22 -18.91 -24.43
C THR A 484 -6.26 -19.44 -25.86
N GLU A 485 -6.58 -20.72 -26.05
CA GLU A 485 -6.80 -21.36 -27.36
C GLU A 485 -8.26 -21.28 -27.85
N LEU A 486 -9.17 -20.72 -27.03
CA LEU A 486 -10.56 -20.48 -27.42
C LEU A 486 -10.65 -19.47 -28.57
N SER A 487 -11.78 -19.48 -29.29
CA SER A 487 -12.02 -18.47 -30.32
C SER A 487 -12.15 -17.07 -29.71
N ALA A 488 -11.94 -16.03 -30.52
CA ALA A 488 -12.12 -14.65 -30.07
C ALA A 488 -13.52 -14.41 -29.47
N GLN A 489 -14.57 -14.95 -30.09
CA GLN A 489 -15.95 -14.78 -29.61
C GLN A 489 -16.18 -15.48 -28.26
N GLN A 490 -15.55 -16.64 -28.05
CA GLN A 490 -15.63 -17.36 -26.78
C GLN A 490 -14.90 -16.58 -25.66
N LYS A 491 -13.74 -15.99 -25.96
CA LYS A 491 -13.01 -15.13 -25.03
C LYS A 491 -13.83 -13.87 -24.68
N ASP A 492 -14.45 -13.23 -25.66
CA ASP A 492 -15.33 -12.08 -25.44
C ASP A 492 -16.53 -12.45 -24.55
N ALA A 493 -17.10 -13.65 -24.75
CA ALA A 493 -18.17 -14.16 -23.90
C ALA A 493 -17.72 -14.33 -22.43
N ILE A 494 -16.54 -14.89 -22.20
CA ILE A 494 -15.96 -15.03 -20.85
C ILE A 494 -15.76 -13.64 -20.21
N VAL A 495 -15.20 -12.68 -20.94
CA VAL A 495 -15.02 -11.30 -20.45
C VAL A 495 -16.36 -10.68 -20.07
N GLU A 496 -17.39 -10.86 -20.90
CA GLU A 496 -18.74 -10.36 -20.61
C GLU A 496 -19.34 -11.00 -19.35
N TYR A 497 -19.10 -12.29 -19.12
CA TYR A 497 -19.52 -12.96 -17.89
C TYR A 497 -18.78 -12.45 -16.66
N LEU A 498 -17.47 -12.20 -16.77
CA LEU A 498 -16.64 -11.68 -15.68
C LEU A 498 -17.02 -10.25 -15.27
N LYS A 499 -17.76 -9.49 -16.10
CA LYS A 499 -18.43 -8.24 -15.66
C LYS A 499 -19.45 -8.46 -14.54
N THR A 500 -19.92 -9.69 -14.31
CA THR A 500 -20.88 -10.01 -13.24
C THR A 500 -20.23 -10.32 -11.88
N PHE A 501 -18.89 -10.26 -11.80
CA PHE A 501 -18.09 -10.55 -10.61
C PHE A 501 -17.74 -9.26 -9.86
#